data_AF-A0A1W6MS17-F1
#
_entry.id   AF-A0A1W6MS17-F1
#
_cell.length_a   1.000
_cell.length_b   1.000
_cell.length_c   1.000
_cell.angle_alpha   90.00
_cell.angle_beta   90.00
_cell.angle_gamma   90.00
#
_symmetry.space_group_name_H-M   'P 1'
#
loop_
_entity.id
_entity.type
_entity.pdbx_description
1 polymer ?
#
loop_
_entity_poly.entity_id
_entity_poly.type
_entity_poly.pdbx_seq_one_letter_code
_entity_poly.pdbx_strand_id
1 'polypeptide(L)' 'MTTMITELYDALKEAGASDASARKAAETMAAYESRFSKIDTDLTVLKWMAGFNLGATMTLLFLALKH' A
#
# COMPACT_ATOMS: atom_id res chain seq x y z
N MET A 1 12.67 11.31 -12.46
CA MET A 1 11.96 10.59 -13.54
C MET A 1 10.54 10.41 -13.08
N THR A 2 9.56 10.87 -13.85
CA THR A 2 8.15 10.56 -13.55
C THR A 2 7.92 9.12 -13.96
N THR A 3 7.63 8.24 -13.01
CA THR A 3 7.24 6.86 -13.31
C THR A 3 5.83 6.91 -13.89
N MET A 4 5.61 6.24 -15.02
CA MET A 4 4.28 6.06 -15.61
C MET A 4 4.06 4.58 -15.84
N ILE A 5 2.80 4.14 -15.70
CA ILE A 5 2.42 2.77 -16.06
C ILE A 5 2.27 2.73 -17.59
N THR A 6 3.28 2.18 -18.28
CA THR A 6 3.35 2.16 -19.76
C THR A 6 2.16 1.43 -20.37
N GLU A 7 1.76 0.31 -19.78
CA GLU A 7 0.62 -0.50 -20.22
C GLU A 7 -0.70 0.28 -20.13
N LEU A 8 -0.86 1.10 -19.08
CA LEU A 8 -2.04 1.95 -18.93
C LEU A 8 -2.02 3.10 -19.94
N TYR A 9 -0.85 3.68 -20.19
CA TYR A 9 -0.69 4.71 -21.21
C TYR A 9 -1.03 4.16 -22.61
N ASP A 10 -0.50 3.00 -22.98
CA ASP A 10 -0.74 2.37 -24.29
C ASP A 10 -2.21 2.00 -24.46
N ALA A 11 -2.84 1.42 -23.44
CA ALA A 11 -4.28 1.13 -23.47
C ALA A 11 -5.13 2.39 -23.63
N LEU A 12 -4.76 3.50 -22.96
CA LEU A 12 -5.44 4.78 -23.12
C LEU A 12 -5.24 5.37 -24.52
N LYS A 13 -4.04 5.20 -25.12
CA LYS A 13 -3.76 5.61 -26.50
C LYS A 13 -4.57 4.80 -27.51
N GLU A 14 -4.65 3.49 -27.33
CA GLU A 14 -5.50 2.61 -28.16
C GLU A 14 -6.99 2.96 -28.03
N ALA A 15 -7.43 3.37 -26.84
CA ALA A 15 -8.78 3.86 -26.59
C ALA A 15 -9.07 5.28 -27.17
N GLY A 16 -8.08 5.91 -27.82
CA GLY A 16 -8.23 7.21 -28.46
C GLY A 16 -8.03 8.42 -27.53
N ALA A 17 -7.45 8.24 -26.35
CA ALA A 17 -7.13 9.36 -25.47
C ALA A 17 -6.01 10.24 -26.06
N SER A 18 -6.06 11.54 -25.78
CA SER A 18 -4.97 12.45 -26.13
C SER A 18 -3.70 12.10 -25.35
N ASP A 19 -2.54 12.36 -25.96
CA ASP A 19 -1.22 12.03 -25.41
C ASP A 19 -1.02 12.57 -23.98
N ALA A 20 -1.35 13.85 -23.79
CA ALA A 20 -1.26 14.52 -22.50
C ALA A 20 -2.20 13.91 -21.45
N SER A 21 -3.40 13.47 -21.85
CA SER A 21 -4.36 12.83 -20.94
C SER A 21 -3.90 11.43 -20.54
N ALA A 22 -3.51 10.62 -21.52
CA ALA A 22 -3.02 9.26 -21.32
C ALA A 22 -1.81 9.25 -20.37
N ARG A 23 -0.85 10.14 -20.63
CA ARG A 23 0.35 10.28 -19.80
C ARG A 23 0.01 10.70 -18.38
N LYS A 24 -0.81 11.73 -18.21
CA LYS A 24 -1.19 12.23 -16.88
C LYS A 24 -1.93 11.18 -16.06
N ALA A 25 -2.81 10.40 -16.68
CA ALA A 25 -3.50 9.31 -16.02
C ALA A 25 -2.53 8.21 -15.59
N ALA A 26 -1.62 7.79 -16.48
CA ALA A 26 -0.60 6.78 -16.19
C ALA A 26 0.38 7.21 -15.08
N GLU A 27 0.80 8.47 -15.06
CA GLU A 27 1.65 9.06 -14.01
C GLU A 27 0.89 9.14 -12.66
N THR A 28 -0.40 9.52 -12.69
CA THR A 28 -1.23 9.58 -11.49
C THR A 28 -1.39 8.20 -10.86
N MET A 29 -1.66 7.18 -11.67
CA MET A 29 -1.80 5.80 -11.18
C MET A 29 -0.49 5.25 -10.62
N ALA A 30 0.65 5.51 -11.28
CA ALA A 30 1.96 5.14 -10.75
C ALA A 30 2.26 5.82 -9.39
N ALA A 31 1.85 7.07 -9.20
CA ALA A 31 1.99 7.76 -7.93
C ALA A 31 1.14 7.12 -6.81
N TYR A 32 -0.06 6.62 -7.14
CA TYR A 32 -0.90 5.89 -6.19
C TYR A 32 -0.30 4.52 -5.81
N GLU A 33 0.27 3.79 -6.76
CA GLU A 33 0.93 2.50 -6.49
C GLU A 33 2.05 2.64 -5.44
N SER A 34 2.89 3.66 -5.58
CA SER A 34 3.92 3.98 -4.59
C SER A 34 3.33 4.28 -3.19
N ARG A 35 2.22 5.02 -3.15
CA ARG A 35 1.52 5.33 -1.89
C ARG A 35 0.89 4.09 -1.27
N PHE A 36 0.33 3.19 -2.07
CA PHE A 36 -0.24 1.92 -1.60
C PHE A 36 0.85 1.01 -1.03
N SER A 37 1.98 0.86 -1.71
CA SER A 37 3.12 0.07 -1.21
C SER A 37 3.61 0.55 0.17
N LYS A 38 3.64 1.88 0.36
CA LYS A 38 3.97 2.46 1.67
C LYS A 38 2.92 2.13 2.73
N ILE A 39 1.63 2.25 2.39
CA ILE A 39 0.52 1.90 3.30
C ILE A 39 0.57 0.42 3.68
N ASP A 40 0.82 -0.49 2.74
CA ASP A 40 0.91 -1.92 3.00
C ASP A 40 2.07 -2.26 3.95
N THR A 41 3.20 -1.56 3.80
CA THR A 41 4.34 -1.69 4.71
C THR A 41 3.97 -1.23 6.11
N ASP A 42 3.39 -0.02 6.24
CA ASP A 42 2.98 0.55 7.52
C ASP A 42 1.92 -0.34 8.21
N LEU A 43 0.95 -0.87 7.45
CA LEU A 43 -0.05 -1.81 7.94
C LEU A 43 0.56 -3.14 8.40
N THR A 44 1.58 -3.64 7.72
CA THR A 44 2.29 -4.85 8.12
C THR A 44 2.98 -4.65 9.47
N VAL A 45 3.65 -3.51 9.66
CA VAL A 45 4.27 -3.16 10.94
C VAL A 45 3.21 -3.02 12.04
N LEU A 46 2.11 -2.32 11.76
CA LEU A 46 1.02 -2.13 12.72
C LEU A 46 0.42 -3.46 13.17
N LYS A 47 0.19 -4.41 12.24
CA LYS A 47 -0.32 -5.75 12.54
C LYS A 47 0.62 -6.51 13.47
N TRP A 48 1.93 -6.44 13.23
CA TRP A 48 2.92 -7.05 14.12
C TRP A 48 2.94 -6.42 15.52
N MET A 49 2.87 -5.10 15.60
CA MET A 49 2.81 -4.40 16.89
C MET A 49 1.55 -4.78 17.67
N ALA A 50 0.39 -4.83 17.01
CA ALA A 50 -0.86 -5.25 17.63
C ALA A 50 -0.80 -6.71 18.10
N GLY A 51 -0.29 -7.62 17.26
CA GLY A 51 -0.11 -9.03 17.62
C GLY A 51 0.83 -9.22 18.81
N PHE A 52 1.96 -8.52 18.82
CA PHE A 52 2.91 -8.55 19.93
C PHE A 52 2.29 -7.98 21.22
N ASN A 53 1.58 -6.85 21.13
CA ASN A 53 0.92 -6.23 22.28
C ASN A 53 -0.15 -7.16 22.88
N LEU A 54 -0.98 -7.78 22.05
CA LEU A 54 -1.97 -8.75 22.48
C LEU A 54 -1.33 -9.98 23.13
N GLY A 55 -0.29 -10.54 22.50
CA GLY A 55 0.44 -11.69 23.05
C GLY A 55 1.10 -11.37 24.40
N ALA A 56 1.74 -10.21 24.52
CA ALA A 56 2.32 -9.75 25.78
C ALA A 56 1.25 -9.57 26.86
N THR A 57 0.11 -8.95 26.52
CA THR A 57 -1.00 -8.75 27.45
C THR A 57 -1.59 -10.08 27.92
N MET A 58 -1.83 -11.03 27.00
CA MET A 58 -2.30 -12.38 27.37
C MET A 58 -1.29 -13.12 28.26
N THR A 59 0.01 -12.99 27.98
CA THR A 59 1.08 -13.60 28.79
C THR A 59 1.09 -13.04 30.21
N LEU A 60 0.99 -11.72 30.35
CA LEU A 60 0.93 -11.05 31.65
C LEU A 60 -0.33 -11.45 32.42
N LEU A 61 -1.49 -11.51 31.76
CA LEU A 61 -2.73 -11.97 32.38
C LEU A 61 -2.63 -13.42 32.83
N PHE A 62 -2.05 -14.30 32.03
CA PHE A 62 -1.84 -15.69 32.40
C PHE A 62 -0.92 -15.83 33.63
N LEU A 63 0.17 -15.06 33.67
CA LEU A 63 1.08 -15.06 34.81
C LEU A 63 0.40 -14.51 36.08
N ALA A 64 -0.42 -13.46 35.94
CA ALA A 64 -1.17 -12.87 37.04
C ALA A 64 -2.25 -13.81 37.61
N LEU A 65 -2.91 -14.60 36.76
CA LEU A 65 -3.94 -15.58 37.16
C LEU A 65 -3.36 -16.88 37.74
N LYS A 66 -2.06 -17.15 37.51
CA LYS A 66 -1.36 -18.30 38.06
C LYS A 66 -0.95 -18.09 39.54
N HIS A 67 -0.97 -16.85 40.02
CA HIS A 67 -0.67 -16.48 41.40
C HIS A 67 -1.91 -16.44 42.28
#